data_AF-A0A940MGR3-F1
#
_entry.id   AF-A0A940MGR3-F1
#
_cell.length_a   1.000
_cell.length_b   1.000
_cell.length_c   1.000
_cell.angle_alpha   90.00
_cell.angle_beta   90.00
_cell.angle_gamma   90.00
#
_symmetry.space_group_name_H-M   'P 1'
#
loop_
_entity.id
_entity.type
_entity.pdbx_description
1 polymer ?
#
loop_
_entity_poly.entity_id
_entity_poly.type
_entity_poly.pdbx_seq_one_letter_code
_entity_poly.pdbx_strand_id
1 'polypeptide(L)'
;MGTSSPWPGPSGKAGTPGEWRRLKGRLDVWRDDQPDSLESLDSIAEDGLGVLRRTLREDPSAFGLYDAACAGGERLTAVMDTMTVPGGGDDRAVEGAGGGDDRTDFAAAFVSAVGGEGGTIADAAVRRAAAATMREMAKRHPEALASGGKGWSGDLLCLLYRWFFADTVAEFLHAFVAEKIKLMVPVLPPLDPEDRIADWIADRVLRLVPDPCEEAAKLVEEAEQAEETVAALEDPTLGTLVQVARGLVPRAVGAALGLLAEAEPAANAGRAADTGPSAPPPEEAPDT
;
A
#
# COMPACT_ATOMS: atom_id res chain seq x y z
N MET A 1 -36.81 -7.44 8.70
CA MET A 1 -35.83 -8.38 9.30
C MET A 1 -34.80 -8.71 8.23
N GLY A 2 -33.72 -7.92 8.16
CA GLY A 2 -32.60 -8.20 7.26
C GLY A 2 -31.55 -8.98 8.02
N THR A 3 -31.29 -10.22 7.61
CA THR A 3 -30.15 -10.99 8.10
C THR A 3 -28.90 -10.47 7.39
N SER A 4 -28.28 -9.43 7.94
CA SER A 4 -26.89 -9.10 7.61
C SER A 4 -26.05 -10.30 8.02
N SER A 5 -25.72 -11.15 7.05
CA SER A 5 -24.80 -12.26 7.26
C SER A 5 -23.51 -11.66 7.83
N PRO A 6 -23.08 -12.05 9.05
CA PRO A 6 -21.83 -11.59 9.61
C PRO A 6 -20.73 -11.90 8.60
N TRP A 7 -19.95 -10.89 8.22
CA TRP A 7 -18.78 -11.09 7.37
C TRP A 7 -18.01 -12.28 7.93
N PRO A 8 -17.84 -13.37 7.15
CA PRO A 8 -16.98 -14.46 7.55
C PRO A 8 -15.57 -13.87 7.54
N GLY A 9 -15.14 -13.36 8.70
CA GLY A 9 -13.71 -13.29 8.97
C GLY A 9 -13.11 -14.65 8.62
N PRO A 10 -11.85 -14.69 8.15
CA PRO A 10 -11.28 -15.78 7.39
C PRO A 10 -11.82 -17.13 7.84
N SER A 11 -12.49 -17.83 6.94
CA SER A 11 -13.01 -19.17 7.16
C SER A 11 -11.85 -20.13 7.40
N GLY A 12 -11.36 -20.17 8.64
CA GLY A 12 -10.67 -21.29 9.27
C GLY A 12 -9.38 -21.82 8.65
N LYS A 13 -8.75 -21.15 7.67
CA LYS A 13 -7.49 -21.64 7.06
C LYS A 13 -6.35 -20.62 6.94
N ALA A 14 -6.61 -19.32 7.10
CA ALA A 14 -5.60 -18.28 6.87
C ALA A 14 -5.65 -17.21 7.95
N GLY A 15 -4.52 -17.00 8.63
CA GLY A 15 -4.40 -16.29 9.89
C GLY A 15 -5.14 -17.06 10.98
N THR A 16 -4.48 -17.44 12.07
CA THR A 16 -5.19 -18.17 13.13
C THR A 16 -6.43 -17.36 13.57
N PRO A 17 -7.66 -17.91 13.55
CA PRO A 17 -8.87 -17.17 13.92
C PRO A 17 -8.81 -16.51 15.31
N GLY A 18 -7.83 -16.93 16.14
CA GLY A 18 -7.48 -16.31 17.40
C GLY A 18 -6.76 -14.96 17.27
N GLU A 19 -5.92 -14.73 16.26
CA GLU A 19 -5.17 -13.46 16.08
C GLU A 19 -6.10 -12.29 15.77
N TRP A 20 -6.94 -12.43 14.75
CA TRP A 20 -7.94 -11.41 14.42
C TRP A 20 -8.91 -11.15 15.58
N ARG A 21 -9.24 -12.18 16.37
CA ARG A 21 -10.07 -12.04 17.57
C ARG A 21 -9.34 -11.31 18.71
N ARG A 22 -8.04 -11.56 18.90
CA ARG A 22 -7.22 -10.83 19.88
C ARG A 22 -7.08 -9.36 19.52
N LEU A 23 -6.78 -9.07 18.24
CA LEU A 23 -6.73 -7.71 17.71
C LEU A 23 -8.06 -6.99 17.95
N LYS A 24 -9.18 -7.67 17.66
CA LYS A 24 -10.52 -7.17 17.98
C LYS A 24 -10.68 -6.87 19.48
N GLY A 25 -10.29 -7.81 20.35
CA GLY A 25 -10.39 -7.61 21.80
C GLY A 25 -9.60 -6.40 22.30
N ARG A 26 -8.46 -6.07 21.69
CA ARG A 26 -7.70 -4.85 21.99
C ARG A 26 -8.46 -3.59 21.56
N LEU A 27 -9.00 -3.57 20.35
CA LEU A 27 -9.83 -2.46 19.84
C LEU A 27 -11.07 -2.22 20.69
N ASP A 28 -11.75 -3.29 21.14
CA ASP A 28 -12.96 -3.20 21.97
C ASP A 28 -12.71 -2.56 23.36
N VAL A 29 -11.47 -2.61 23.86
CA VAL A 29 -11.07 -2.10 25.18
C VAL A 29 -10.36 -0.75 25.09
N TRP A 30 -9.92 -0.35 23.89
CA TRP A 30 -9.25 0.93 23.65
C TRP A 30 -10.17 2.11 23.97
N ARG A 31 -9.58 3.17 24.54
CA ARG A 31 -10.28 4.42 24.84
C ARG A 31 -9.41 5.62 24.52
N ASP A 32 -10.04 6.63 23.93
CA ASP A 32 -9.40 7.89 23.56
C ASP A 32 -9.08 8.80 24.77
N ASP A 33 -9.73 8.56 25.91
CA ASP A 33 -9.59 9.38 27.13
C ASP A 33 -8.37 9.04 28.00
N GLN A 34 -7.52 8.11 27.56
CA GLN A 34 -6.32 7.70 28.29
C GLN A 34 -5.08 8.48 27.86
N PRO A 35 -4.14 8.78 28.77
CA PRO A 35 -2.94 9.57 28.45
C PRO A 35 -2.05 8.93 27.37
N ASP A 36 -2.09 7.60 27.23
CA ASP A 36 -1.30 6.83 26.25
C ASP A 36 -2.18 6.27 25.11
N SER A 37 -3.36 6.84 24.87
CA SER A 37 -4.33 6.34 23.87
C SER A 37 -3.73 6.25 22.47
N LEU A 38 -2.90 7.22 22.09
CA LEU A 38 -2.24 7.30 20.79
C LEU A 38 -1.18 6.21 20.60
N GLU A 39 -0.28 6.02 21.57
CA GLU A 39 0.74 4.95 21.51
C GLU A 39 0.09 3.56 21.50
N SER A 40 -1.02 3.41 22.22
CA SER A 40 -1.85 2.21 22.19
C SER A 40 -2.43 1.95 20.79
N LEU A 41 -2.86 3.01 20.10
CA LEU A 41 -3.45 2.93 18.76
C LEU A 41 -2.41 2.56 17.69
N ASP A 42 -1.22 3.16 17.76
CA ASP A 42 -0.09 2.79 16.89
C ASP A 42 0.28 1.32 17.07
N SER A 43 0.35 0.84 18.32
CA SER A 43 0.60 -0.57 18.62
C SER A 43 -0.51 -1.50 18.08
N ILE A 44 -1.77 -1.05 18.04
CA ILE A 44 -2.87 -1.82 17.45
C ILE A 44 -2.75 -1.84 15.93
N ALA A 45 -2.38 -0.72 15.29
CA ALA A 45 -2.16 -0.62 13.86
C ALA A 45 -1.00 -1.54 13.41
N GLU A 46 0.10 -1.56 14.17
CA GLU A 46 1.25 -2.44 13.93
C GLU A 46 0.87 -3.92 14.00
N ASP A 47 0.16 -4.32 15.06
CA ASP A 47 -0.35 -5.67 15.20
C ASP A 47 -1.30 -6.03 14.05
N GLY A 48 -2.18 -5.11 13.66
CA GLY A 48 -3.11 -5.28 12.56
C GLY A 48 -2.40 -5.54 11.24
N LEU A 49 -1.39 -4.74 10.91
CA LEU A 49 -0.54 -4.94 9.74
C LEU A 49 0.22 -6.28 9.80
N GLY A 50 0.74 -6.65 10.98
CA GLY A 50 1.42 -7.93 11.19
C GLY A 50 0.51 -9.14 10.95
N VAL A 51 -0.71 -9.11 11.48
CA VAL A 51 -1.73 -10.17 11.30
C VAL A 51 -2.18 -10.24 9.85
N LEU A 52 -2.37 -9.09 9.17
CA LEU A 52 -2.72 -9.04 7.74
C LEU A 52 -1.64 -9.74 6.90
N ARG A 53 -0.37 -9.38 7.09
CA ARG A 53 0.75 -9.97 6.34
C ARG A 53 0.86 -11.47 6.55
N ARG A 54 0.71 -11.95 7.79
CA ARG A 54 0.70 -13.40 8.06
C ARG A 54 -0.48 -14.10 7.38
N THR A 55 -1.67 -13.51 7.45
CA THR A 55 -2.88 -14.04 6.80
C THR A 55 -2.69 -14.17 5.30
N LEU A 56 -2.16 -13.14 4.64
CA LEU A 56 -1.95 -13.12 3.19
C LEU A 56 -0.83 -14.07 2.74
N ARG A 57 0.20 -14.31 3.57
CA ARG A 57 1.23 -15.32 3.26
C ARG A 57 0.69 -16.74 3.30
N GLU A 58 -0.27 -17.01 4.19
CA GLU A 58 -0.93 -18.32 4.29
C GLU A 58 -1.97 -18.52 3.18
N ASP A 59 -2.72 -17.47 2.85
CA ASP A 59 -3.71 -17.44 1.78
C ASP A 59 -3.68 -16.09 1.04
N PRO A 60 -2.97 -16.01 -0.09
CA PRO A 60 -2.89 -14.78 -0.88
C PRO A 60 -4.25 -14.30 -1.41
N SER A 61 -5.26 -15.19 -1.49
CA SER A 61 -6.61 -14.85 -1.93
C SER A 61 -7.49 -14.30 -0.79
N ALA A 62 -6.99 -14.28 0.45
CA ALA A 62 -7.74 -13.78 1.59
C ALA A 62 -8.20 -12.33 1.33
N PHE A 63 -9.49 -12.11 1.57
CA PHE A 63 -10.19 -10.83 1.36
C PHE A 63 -10.26 -10.35 -0.10
N GLY A 64 -9.70 -11.08 -1.07
CA GLY A 64 -9.56 -10.62 -2.46
C GLY A 64 -8.65 -9.38 -2.60
N LEU A 65 -7.82 -9.10 -1.58
CA LEU A 65 -7.06 -7.85 -1.51
C LEU A 65 -5.95 -7.79 -2.57
N TYR A 66 -5.25 -8.90 -2.81
CA TYR A 66 -4.23 -8.96 -3.85
C TYR A 66 -4.82 -8.65 -5.23
N ASP A 67 -5.88 -9.34 -5.62
CA ASP A 67 -6.51 -9.19 -6.93
C ASP A 67 -7.09 -7.78 -7.13
N ALA A 68 -7.78 -7.25 -6.11
CA ALA A 68 -8.34 -5.90 -6.16
C ALA A 68 -7.23 -4.82 -6.25
N ALA A 69 -6.14 -4.96 -5.49
CA ALA A 69 -5.02 -4.03 -5.53
C ALA A 69 -4.26 -4.09 -6.87
N CYS A 70 -4.07 -5.29 -7.44
CA CYS A 70 -3.49 -5.46 -8.78
C CYS A 70 -4.37 -4.79 -9.84
N ALA A 71 -5.67 -5.07 -9.86
CA ALA A 71 -6.61 -4.47 -10.80
C ALA A 71 -6.68 -2.94 -10.65
N GLY A 72 -6.62 -2.43 -9.41
CA GLY A 72 -6.54 -1.00 -9.13
C GLY A 72 -5.23 -0.37 -9.64
N GLY A 73 -4.10 -1.03 -9.42
CA GLY A 73 -2.80 -0.62 -9.92
C GLY A 73 -2.72 -0.58 -11.45
N GLU A 74 -3.27 -1.58 -12.12
CA GLU A 74 -3.36 -1.59 -13.59
C GLU A 74 -4.15 -0.40 -14.11
N ARG A 75 -5.32 -0.11 -13.52
CA ARG A 75 -6.12 1.08 -13.86
C ARG A 75 -5.38 2.37 -13.56
N LEU A 76 -4.67 2.46 -12.43
CA LEU A 76 -3.83 3.60 -12.11
C LEU A 76 -2.80 3.88 -13.20
N THR A 77 -2.05 2.86 -13.64
CA THR A 77 -1.05 3.04 -14.70
C THR A 77 -1.67 3.41 -16.05
N ALA A 78 -2.90 2.97 -16.33
CA ALA A 78 -3.64 3.43 -17.51
C ALA A 78 -4.04 4.91 -17.41
N VAL A 79 -4.45 5.39 -16.23
CA VAL A 79 -4.73 6.82 -16.03
C VAL A 79 -3.44 7.64 -16.12
N MET A 80 -2.32 7.18 -15.54
CA MET A 80 -1.01 7.84 -15.62
C MET A 80 -0.59 8.08 -17.08
N ASP A 81 -0.81 7.11 -17.98
CA ASP A 81 -0.54 7.22 -19.42
C ASP A 81 -1.27 8.40 -20.08
N THR A 82 -2.47 8.73 -19.58
CA THR A 82 -3.25 9.88 -20.08
C THR A 82 -2.74 11.22 -19.54
N MET A 83 -2.10 11.22 -18.37
CA MET A 83 -1.56 12.42 -17.72
C MET A 83 -0.23 12.89 -18.34
N THR A 84 0.49 11.97 -18.99
CA THR A 84 1.79 12.23 -19.61
C THR A 84 1.70 13.00 -20.94
N VAL A 85 0.52 13.10 -21.54
CA VAL A 85 0.32 13.79 -22.82
C VAL A 85 0.20 15.30 -22.61
N PRO A 86 1.16 16.13 -23.08
CA PRO A 86 1.00 17.58 -23.04
C PRO A 86 -0.09 18.01 -24.04
N GLY A 87 -1.19 18.58 -23.54
CA GLY A 87 -2.12 19.38 -24.36
C GLY A 87 -2.89 18.66 -25.48
N GLY A 88 -3.07 17.34 -25.45
CA GLY A 88 -3.64 16.57 -26.57
C GLY A 88 -5.08 16.04 -26.41
N GLY A 89 -5.84 16.48 -25.41
CA GLY A 89 -7.23 16.08 -25.21
C GLY A 89 -8.19 17.12 -25.78
N ASP A 90 -8.91 16.72 -26.85
CA ASP A 90 -10.02 17.41 -27.50
C ASP A 90 -10.77 18.35 -26.53
N ASP A 91 -10.83 19.64 -26.85
CA ASP A 91 -11.67 20.67 -26.21
C ASP A 91 -13.16 20.38 -26.46
N ARG A 92 -13.59 19.13 -26.31
CA ARG A 92 -14.98 18.84 -26.00
C ARG A 92 -15.17 19.15 -24.53
N ALA A 93 -15.20 20.45 -24.26
CA ALA A 93 -15.99 21.00 -23.19
C ALA A 93 -17.30 20.20 -23.15
N VAL A 94 -17.50 19.49 -22.06
CA VAL A 94 -18.82 19.03 -21.67
C VAL A 94 -19.61 20.32 -21.45
N GLU A 95 -20.22 20.84 -22.52
CA GLU A 95 -21.22 21.89 -22.45
C GLU A 95 -22.39 21.30 -21.66
N GLY A 96 -22.38 21.53 -20.34
CA GLY A 96 -23.50 21.21 -19.47
C GLY A 96 -23.15 20.61 -18.11
N ALA A 97 -22.37 21.31 -17.29
CA ALA A 97 -22.52 21.26 -15.83
C ALA A 97 -21.80 22.46 -15.21
N GLY A 98 -22.52 23.29 -14.44
CA GLY A 98 -22.06 24.60 -14.03
C GLY A 98 -20.94 24.59 -12.99
N GLY A 99 -20.01 25.55 -13.12
CA GLY A 99 -19.28 26.16 -12.01
C GLY A 99 -18.59 25.23 -11.01
N GLY A 100 -18.19 24.02 -11.42
CA GLY A 100 -17.37 23.12 -10.62
C GLY A 100 -15.91 23.57 -10.59
N ASP A 101 -15.21 23.29 -9.50
CA ASP A 101 -13.76 23.46 -9.41
C ASP A 101 -13.10 22.32 -10.20
N ASP A 102 -12.42 22.62 -11.32
CA ASP A 102 -11.78 21.64 -12.22
C ASP A 102 -10.94 20.58 -11.46
N ARG A 103 -10.36 20.98 -10.33
CA ARG A 103 -9.61 20.09 -9.43
C ARG A 103 -10.48 19.01 -8.80
N THR A 104 -11.68 19.38 -8.37
CA THR A 104 -12.67 18.47 -7.77
C THR A 104 -13.21 17.50 -8.82
N ASP A 105 -13.46 17.98 -10.04
CA ASP A 105 -13.94 17.14 -11.15
C ASP A 105 -12.86 16.15 -11.60
N PHE A 106 -11.60 16.59 -11.70
CA PHE A 106 -10.47 15.70 -11.98
C PHE A 106 -10.28 14.64 -10.89
N ALA A 107 -10.30 15.04 -9.61
CA ALA A 107 -10.18 14.09 -8.50
C ALA A 107 -11.32 13.06 -8.50
N ALA A 108 -12.55 13.48 -8.77
CA ALA A 108 -13.69 12.57 -8.87
C ALA A 108 -13.53 11.58 -10.04
N ALA A 109 -13.11 12.07 -11.21
CA ALA A 109 -12.85 11.23 -12.39
C ALA A 109 -11.72 10.22 -12.12
N PHE A 110 -10.63 10.66 -11.47
CA PHE A 110 -9.53 9.80 -11.06
C PHE A 110 -9.99 8.68 -10.13
N VAL A 111 -10.73 9.02 -9.06
CA VAL A 111 -11.24 8.05 -8.09
C VAL A 111 -12.15 7.03 -8.76
N SER A 112 -13.01 7.48 -9.69
CA SER A 112 -13.89 6.57 -10.43
C SER A 112 -13.09 5.63 -11.34
N ALA A 113 -12.09 6.15 -12.06
CA ALA A 113 -11.28 5.37 -12.99
C ALA A 113 -10.41 4.34 -12.28
N VAL A 114 -9.70 4.73 -11.23
CA VAL A 114 -8.80 3.84 -10.48
C VAL A 114 -9.59 2.91 -9.56
N GLY A 115 -10.63 3.43 -8.91
CA GLY A 115 -11.45 2.72 -7.95
C GLY A 115 -12.25 1.55 -8.52
N GLY A 116 -12.73 1.67 -9.76
CA GLY A 116 -13.54 0.64 -10.42
C GLY A 116 -14.89 0.38 -9.74
N GLU A 117 -15.65 -0.56 -10.33
CA GLU A 117 -17.05 -0.84 -9.97
C GLU A 117 -17.22 -2.02 -8.99
N GLY A 118 -16.12 -2.59 -8.48
CA GLY A 118 -16.15 -3.78 -7.64
C GLY A 118 -16.89 -3.58 -6.29
N GLY A 119 -17.56 -4.64 -5.83
CA GLY A 119 -18.46 -4.59 -4.66
C GLY A 119 -17.89 -5.13 -3.35
N THR A 120 -16.62 -5.51 -3.29
CA THR A 120 -16.00 -6.11 -2.09
C THR A 120 -15.43 -5.06 -1.14
N ILE A 121 -15.02 -5.48 0.08
CA ILE A 121 -14.29 -4.61 1.02
C ILE A 121 -12.94 -4.18 0.43
N ALA A 122 -12.26 -5.08 -0.30
CA ALA A 122 -11.01 -4.74 -0.98
C ALA A 122 -11.22 -3.69 -2.07
N ASP A 123 -12.30 -3.80 -2.85
CA ASP A 123 -12.65 -2.77 -3.85
C ASP A 123 -12.98 -1.41 -3.19
N ALA A 124 -13.65 -1.44 -2.03
CA ALA A 124 -13.90 -0.24 -1.26
C ALA A 124 -12.60 0.39 -0.73
N ALA A 125 -11.63 -0.41 -0.29
CA ALA A 125 -10.31 0.06 0.12
C ALA A 125 -9.57 0.71 -1.07
N VAL A 126 -9.60 0.09 -2.25
CA VAL A 126 -9.00 0.65 -3.47
C VAL A 126 -9.62 1.99 -3.87
N ARG A 127 -10.95 2.13 -3.80
CA ARG A 127 -11.64 3.42 -4.03
C ARG A 127 -11.23 4.49 -3.03
N ARG A 128 -11.15 4.13 -1.75
CA ARG A 128 -10.74 5.06 -0.69
C ARG A 128 -9.28 5.46 -0.84
N ALA A 129 -8.42 4.52 -1.20
CA ALA A 129 -7.00 4.77 -1.46
C ALA A 129 -6.83 5.76 -2.61
N ALA A 130 -7.54 5.57 -3.73
CA ALA A 130 -7.54 6.54 -4.82
C ALA A 130 -7.98 7.94 -4.32
N ALA A 131 -8.97 8.03 -3.44
CA ALA A 131 -9.42 9.30 -2.88
C ALA A 131 -8.38 9.91 -1.91
N ALA A 132 -7.76 9.11 -1.04
CA ALA A 132 -6.72 9.51 -0.11
C ALA A 132 -5.50 10.06 -0.87
N THR A 133 -5.03 9.32 -1.88
CA THR A 133 -3.95 9.74 -2.76
C THR A 133 -4.25 11.09 -3.44
N MET A 134 -5.48 11.31 -3.91
CA MET A 134 -5.86 12.61 -4.51
C MET A 134 -5.95 13.74 -3.49
N ARG A 135 -6.37 13.46 -2.25
CA ARG A 135 -6.32 14.46 -1.17
C ARG A 135 -4.89 14.84 -0.83
N GLU A 136 -3.99 13.86 -0.77
CA GLU A 136 -2.58 14.12 -0.50
C GLU A 136 -1.92 14.90 -1.64
N MET A 137 -2.27 14.58 -2.89
CA MET A 137 -1.89 15.38 -4.05
C MET A 137 -2.42 16.81 -3.96
N ALA A 138 -3.68 17.02 -3.57
CA ALA A 138 -4.26 18.36 -3.41
C ALA A 138 -3.54 19.19 -2.32
N LYS A 139 -3.07 18.52 -1.27
CA LYS A 139 -2.38 19.13 -0.14
C LYS A 139 -0.94 19.50 -0.47
N ARG A 140 -0.20 18.62 -1.18
CA ARG A 140 1.24 18.82 -1.46
C ARG A 140 1.52 19.46 -2.81
N HIS A 141 0.67 19.20 -3.80
CA HIS A 141 0.85 19.61 -5.20
C HIS A 141 -0.46 20.15 -5.80
N PRO A 142 -1.06 21.21 -5.21
CA PRO A 142 -2.30 21.79 -5.71
C PRO A 142 -2.21 22.26 -7.18
N GLU A 143 -1.02 22.61 -7.64
CA GLU A 143 -0.72 22.99 -9.03
C GLU A 143 -0.96 21.84 -10.03
N ALA A 144 -0.69 20.60 -9.63
CA ALA A 144 -0.87 19.42 -10.47
C ALA A 144 -2.35 19.12 -10.72
N LEU A 145 -3.21 19.44 -9.76
CA LEU A 145 -4.67 19.33 -9.92
C LEU A 145 -5.24 20.49 -10.73
N ALA A 146 -4.68 21.70 -10.57
CA ALA A 146 -5.14 22.88 -11.29
C ALA A 146 -4.98 22.76 -12.81
N SER A 147 -4.05 21.92 -13.28
CA SER A 147 -3.90 21.59 -14.71
C SER A 147 -4.86 20.49 -15.20
N GLY A 148 -5.80 20.03 -14.36
CA GLY A 148 -6.71 18.93 -14.69
C GLY A 148 -5.97 17.62 -14.96
N GLY A 149 -4.84 17.39 -14.28
CA GLY A 149 -4.04 16.17 -14.46
C GLY A 149 -3.12 16.17 -15.68
N LYS A 150 -3.03 17.27 -16.44
CA LYS A 150 -2.26 17.32 -17.69
C LYS A 150 -0.81 17.72 -17.43
N GLY A 151 0.11 17.06 -18.14
CA GLY A 151 1.52 17.44 -18.20
C GLY A 151 2.28 17.20 -16.89
N TRP A 152 1.92 16.17 -16.14
CA TRP A 152 2.60 15.83 -14.90
C TRP A 152 4.04 15.38 -15.17
N SER A 153 4.94 15.75 -14.25
CA SER A 153 6.33 15.25 -14.28
C SER A 153 6.37 13.77 -13.92
N GLY A 154 7.45 13.09 -14.33
CA GLY A 154 7.69 11.70 -13.95
C GLY A 154 7.72 11.51 -12.44
N ASP A 155 8.35 12.44 -11.70
CA ASP A 155 8.41 12.40 -10.24
C ASP A 155 7.01 12.42 -9.57
N LEU A 156 6.09 13.25 -10.08
CA LEU A 156 4.72 13.30 -9.57
C LEU A 156 3.97 11.98 -9.83
N LEU A 157 4.21 11.36 -10.98
CA LEU A 157 3.62 10.07 -11.33
C LEU A 157 4.20 8.93 -10.46
N CYS A 158 5.49 8.96 -10.13
CA CYS A 158 6.12 8.02 -9.20
C CYS A 158 5.58 8.18 -7.77
N LEU A 159 5.39 9.42 -7.30
CA LEU A 159 4.77 9.69 -6.00
C LEU A 159 3.32 9.20 -5.95
N LEU A 160 2.52 9.51 -6.97
CA LEU A 160 1.13 9.05 -7.11
C LEU A 160 1.05 7.52 -7.03
N TYR A 161 1.92 6.83 -7.78
CA TYR A 161 2.02 5.37 -7.78
C TYR A 161 2.27 4.82 -6.38
N ARG A 162 3.28 5.37 -5.69
CA ARG A 162 3.68 4.87 -4.37
C ARG A 162 2.63 5.13 -3.29
N TRP A 163 2.03 6.32 -3.27
CA TRP A 163 0.93 6.65 -2.35
C TRP A 163 -0.25 5.71 -2.53
N PHE A 164 -0.68 5.46 -3.78
CA PHE A 164 -1.84 4.60 -4.03
C PHE A 164 -1.71 3.20 -3.42
N PHE A 165 -0.54 2.54 -3.56
CA PHE A 165 -0.35 1.21 -2.98
C PHE A 165 -0.24 1.24 -1.45
N ALA A 166 0.37 2.29 -0.90
CA ALA A 166 0.43 2.50 0.55
C ALA A 166 -0.98 2.71 1.13
N ASP A 167 -1.75 3.60 0.51
CA ASP A 167 -3.11 3.95 0.91
C ASP A 167 -4.07 2.77 0.76
N THR A 168 -3.85 1.87 -0.20
CA THR A 168 -4.69 0.66 -0.37
C THR A 168 -4.64 -0.24 0.86
N VAL A 169 -3.45 -0.43 1.43
CA VAL A 169 -3.28 -1.24 2.65
C VAL A 169 -3.81 -0.49 3.87
N ALA A 170 -3.52 0.81 3.96
CA ALA A 170 -4.00 1.68 5.03
C ALA A 170 -5.53 1.71 5.11
N GLU A 171 -6.21 1.95 3.98
CA GLU A 171 -7.67 2.02 3.90
C GLU A 171 -8.33 0.67 4.12
N PHE A 172 -7.69 -0.43 3.73
CA PHE A 172 -8.20 -1.76 4.05
C PHE A 172 -8.20 -2.02 5.56
N LEU A 173 -7.10 -1.70 6.24
CA LEU A 173 -6.97 -1.86 7.69
C LEU A 173 -7.86 -0.85 8.44
N HIS A 174 -7.95 0.38 7.96
CA HIS A 174 -8.86 1.38 8.51
C HIS A 174 -10.33 0.93 8.37
N ALA A 175 -10.73 0.40 7.21
CA ALA A 175 -12.07 -0.17 7.03
C ALA A 175 -12.33 -1.36 7.97
N PHE A 176 -11.33 -2.22 8.19
CA PHE A 176 -11.42 -3.33 9.15
C PHE A 176 -11.66 -2.83 10.58
N VAL A 177 -10.93 -1.80 11.01
CA VAL A 177 -11.10 -1.16 12.32
C VAL A 177 -12.49 -0.51 12.41
N ALA A 178 -12.90 0.25 11.40
CA ALA A 178 -14.14 1.01 11.38
C ALA A 178 -15.42 0.15 11.31
N GLU A 179 -15.46 -0.88 10.45
CA GLU A 179 -16.63 -1.76 10.27
C GLU A 179 -16.93 -2.61 11.51
N LYS A 180 -15.91 -3.03 12.25
CA LYS A 180 -16.10 -3.92 13.40
C LYS A 180 -16.51 -3.20 14.68
N ILE A 181 -16.40 -1.88 14.73
CA ILE A 181 -16.82 -1.06 15.87
C ILE A 181 -18.25 -0.51 15.68
N LYS A 182 -18.65 -0.16 14.45
CA LYS A 182 -20.02 0.27 14.12
C LYS A 182 -21.09 -0.78 14.43
N LEU A 183 -20.75 -2.07 14.40
CA LEU A 183 -21.68 -3.16 14.71
C LEU A 183 -21.94 -3.36 16.20
N MET A 184 -21.13 -2.77 17.09
CA MET A 184 -21.24 -2.97 18.55
C MET A 184 -21.72 -1.71 19.28
N VAL A 185 -21.38 -0.49 18.79
CA VAL A 185 -21.79 0.77 19.41
C VAL A 185 -22.12 1.82 18.33
N PRO A 186 -23.41 2.10 18.04
CA PRO A 186 -23.82 3.05 17.00
C PRO A 186 -23.46 4.53 17.24
N VAL A 187 -22.86 4.86 18.39
CA VAL A 187 -22.72 6.23 18.91
C VAL A 187 -21.27 6.55 19.31
N LEU A 188 -20.29 5.77 18.87
CA LEU A 188 -18.89 6.15 19.08
C LEU A 188 -18.50 7.28 18.09
N PRO A 189 -17.77 8.31 18.54
CA PRO A 189 -17.03 9.21 17.65
C PRO A 189 -16.17 8.39 16.68
N PRO A 190 -15.82 8.92 15.50
CA PRO A 190 -14.78 8.29 14.67
C PRO A 190 -13.56 8.01 15.56
N LEU A 191 -13.11 6.75 15.63
CA LEU A 191 -11.94 6.36 16.45
C LEU A 191 -10.65 7.01 15.98
N ASP A 192 -10.67 7.46 14.73
CA ASP A 192 -9.55 8.10 14.10
C ASP A 192 -10.06 9.36 13.38
N PRO A 193 -10.41 10.42 14.13
CA PRO A 193 -10.97 11.65 13.55
C PRO A 193 -9.98 12.39 12.66
N GLU A 194 -8.70 12.05 12.75
CA GLU A 194 -7.60 12.67 12.01
C GLU A 194 -6.92 11.70 11.01
N ASP A 195 -7.52 10.54 10.72
CA ASP A 195 -6.97 9.50 9.80
C ASP A 195 -5.53 9.04 10.14
N ARG A 196 -5.10 9.15 11.41
CA ARG A 196 -3.75 8.83 11.90
C ARG A 196 -3.38 7.35 11.75
N ILE A 197 -4.32 6.43 11.91
CA ILE A 197 -4.09 4.99 11.70
C ILE A 197 -3.77 4.75 10.23
N ALA A 198 -4.58 5.35 9.35
CA ALA A 198 -4.36 5.23 7.91
C ALA A 198 -3.00 5.84 7.53
N ASP A 199 -2.69 7.04 8.02
CA ASP A 199 -1.41 7.72 7.79
C ASP A 199 -0.21 6.90 8.31
N TRP A 200 -0.29 6.38 9.54
CA TRP A 200 0.78 5.57 10.13
C TRP A 200 1.04 4.29 9.32
N ILE A 201 -0.03 3.59 8.90
CA ILE A 201 0.09 2.39 8.08
C ILE A 201 0.64 2.74 6.71
N ALA A 202 0.14 3.81 6.08
CA ALA A 202 0.60 4.28 4.79
C ALA A 202 2.10 4.59 4.84
N ASP A 203 2.60 5.33 5.84
CA ASP A 203 4.02 5.62 6.02
C ASP A 203 4.88 4.36 6.22
N ARG A 204 4.34 3.31 6.86
CA ARG A 204 5.05 2.02 7.00
C ARG A 204 5.12 1.27 5.68
N VAL A 205 4.05 1.27 4.91
CA VAL A 205 3.94 0.55 3.64
C VAL A 205 4.67 1.28 2.52
N LEU A 206 4.67 2.61 2.51
CA LEU A 206 5.27 3.48 1.48
C LEU A 206 6.77 3.22 1.27
N ARG A 207 7.47 2.76 2.31
CA ARG A 207 8.90 2.38 2.26
C ARG A 207 9.17 1.04 1.58
N LEU A 208 8.14 0.23 1.38
CA LEU A 208 8.23 -1.10 0.79
C LEU A 208 7.78 -1.11 -0.67
N VAL A 209 6.97 -0.14 -1.07
CA VAL A 209 6.48 -0.02 -2.46
C VAL A 209 7.67 0.38 -3.35
N PRO A 210 7.99 -0.41 -4.39
CA PRO A 210 9.03 -0.04 -5.37
C PRO A 210 8.74 1.31 -6.01
N ASP A 211 9.79 2.09 -6.22
CA ASP A 211 9.69 3.37 -6.92
C ASP A 211 9.88 3.18 -8.43
N PRO A 212 8.87 3.49 -9.27
CA PRO A 212 9.00 3.34 -10.72
C PRO A 212 10.14 4.18 -11.32
N CYS A 213 10.45 5.34 -10.73
CA CYS A 213 11.51 6.23 -11.20
C CYS A 213 12.89 5.62 -10.92
N GLU A 214 13.10 5.03 -9.74
CA GLU A 214 14.35 4.34 -9.41
C GLU A 214 14.56 3.10 -10.29
N GLU A 215 13.50 2.31 -10.53
CA GLU A 215 13.62 1.11 -11.38
C GLU A 215 13.83 1.48 -12.86
N ALA A 216 13.24 2.57 -13.34
CA ALA A 216 13.51 3.07 -14.69
C ALA A 216 14.97 3.54 -14.84
N ALA A 217 15.51 4.23 -13.83
CA ALA A 217 16.91 4.66 -13.84
C ALA A 217 17.89 3.48 -13.90
N LYS A 218 17.63 2.41 -13.13
CA LYS A 218 18.45 1.17 -13.17
C LYS A 218 18.47 0.53 -14.56
N LEU A 219 17.34 0.49 -15.26
CA LEU A 219 17.28 -0.08 -16.61
C LEU A 219 18.10 0.74 -17.62
N VAL A 220 18.13 2.06 -17.47
CA VAL A 220 18.99 2.93 -18.28
C VAL A 220 20.47 2.64 -17.98
N GLU A 221 20.85 2.58 -16.70
CA GLU A 221 22.24 2.28 -16.30
C GLU A 221 22.70 0.89 -16.77
N GLU A 222 21.84 -0.14 -16.67
CA GLU A 222 22.14 -1.50 -17.13
C GLU A 222 22.34 -1.56 -18.65
N ALA A 223 21.54 -0.81 -19.41
CA ALA A 223 21.67 -0.73 -20.87
C ALA A 223 22.93 0.02 -21.30
N GLU A 224 23.31 1.10 -20.60
CA GLU A 224 24.56 1.83 -20.82
C GLU A 224 25.79 0.93 -20.54
N GLN A 225 25.73 0.11 -19.50
CA GLN A 225 26.82 -0.82 -19.13
C GLN A 225 26.94 -2.01 -20.09
N ALA A 226 25.87 -2.39 -20.79
CA ALA A 226 25.87 -3.52 -21.71
C ALA A 226 26.54 -3.23 -23.07
N GLU A 227 27.04 -2.00 -23.32
CA GLU A 227 27.51 -1.52 -24.63
C GLU A 227 26.53 -1.84 -25.79
N GLU A 228 25.26 -2.03 -25.47
CA GLU A 228 24.22 -2.24 -26.45
C GLU A 228 23.96 -0.88 -27.09
N THR A 229 24.54 -0.65 -28.28
CA THR A 229 24.32 0.56 -29.07
C THR A 229 22.86 0.62 -29.48
N VAL A 230 22.02 1.20 -28.63
CA VAL A 230 20.59 1.34 -28.89
C VAL A 230 20.26 2.81 -28.89
N ALA A 231 20.22 3.37 -30.09
CA ALA A 231 19.57 4.64 -30.44
C ALA A 231 18.03 4.63 -30.17
N ALA A 232 17.56 3.81 -29.21
CA ALA A 232 16.18 3.72 -28.74
C ALA A 232 16.03 3.95 -27.23
N LEU A 233 17.13 4.27 -26.52
CA LEU A 233 17.12 4.79 -25.14
C LEU A 233 17.49 6.28 -25.10
N GLU A 234 17.17 7.02 -26.17
CA GLU A 234 17.21 8.48 -26.12
C GLU A 234 16.08 8.96 -25.19
N ASP A 235 16.47 9.29 -23.95
CA ASP A 235 15.64 9.79 -22.86
C ASP A 235 14.67 8.73 -22.28
N PRO A 236 14.65 8.44 -20.97
CA PRO A 236 13.54 7.72 -20.36
C PRO A 236 12.28 8.58 -20.47
N THR A 237 11.63 8.51 -21.63
CA THR A 237 10.39 9.22 -21.88
C THR A 237 9.36 8.79 -20.84
N LEU A 238 8.40 9.68 -20.56
CA LEU A 238 7.28 9.37 -19.68
C LEU A 238 6.52 8.08 -20.09
N GLY A 239 6.56 7.70 -21.37
CA GLY A 239 6.02 6.43 -21.86
C GLY A 239 6.77 5.19 -21.35
N THR A 240 8.10 5.26 -21.24
CA THR A 240 8.91 4.19 -20.63
C THR A 240 8.60 4.08 -19.14
N LEU A 241 8.41 5.20 -18.44
CA LEU A 241 8.07 5.21 -17.03
C LEU A 241 6.74 4.51 -16.74
N VAL A 242 5.70 4.78 -17.52
CA VAL A 242 4.38 4.13 -17.35
C VAL A 242 4.46 2.63 -17.62
N GLN A 243 5.28 2.20 -18.58
CA GLN A 243 5.52 0.78 -18.84
C GLN A 243 6.24 0.10 -17.67
N VAL A 244 7.26 0.74 -17.10
CA VAL A 244 7.95 0.26 -15.89
C VAL A 244 6.96 0.17 -14.73
N ALA A 245 6.19 1.23 -14.47
CA ALA A 245 5.16 1.24 -13.42
C ALA A 245 4.15 0.10 -13.60
N ARG A 246 3.68 -0.16 -14.83
CA ARG A 246 2.75 -1.27 -15.13
C ARG A 246 3.38 -2.63 -14.84
N GLY A 247 4.64 -2.84 -15.23
CA GLY A 247 5.38 -4.06 -14.92
C GLY A 247 5.62 -4.27 -13.42
N LEU A 248 5.67 -3.19 -12.64
CA LEU A 248 5.89 -3.23 -11.20
C LEU A 248 4.63 -3.55 -10.38
N VAL A 249 3.42 -3.46 -10.94
CA VAL A 249 2.16 -3.59 -10.17
C VAL A 249 2.13 -4.87 -9.32
N PRO A 250 2.37 -6.08 -9.84
CA PRO A 250 2.34 -7.30 -9.00
C PRO A 250 3.39 -7.28 -7.89
N ARG A 251 4.56 -6.69 -8.14
CA ARG A 251 5.65 -6.56 -7.17
C ARG A 251 5.33 -5.53 -6.10
N ALA A 252 4.74 -4.39 -6.48
CA ALA A 252 4.30 -3.35 -5.57
C ALA A 252 3.19 -3.85 -4.64
N VAL A 253 2.19 -4.54 -5.17
CA VAL A 253 1.14 -5.19 -4.37
C VAL A 253 1.75 -6.24 -3.45
N GLY A 254 2.62 -7.12 -3.98
CA GLY A 254 3.30 -8.14 -3.19
C GLY A 254 4.13 -7.56 -2.05
N ALA A 255 4.87 -6.47 -2.29
CA ALA A 255 5.67 -5.79 -1.27
C ALA A 255 4.78 -5.09 -0.23
N ALA A 256 3.76 -4.34 -0.67
CA ALA A 256 2.85 -3.63 0.22
C ALA A 256 2.09 -4.58 1.17
N LEU A 257 1.68 -5.73 0.65
CA LEU A 257 1.00 -6.79 1.39
C LEU A 257 1.95 -7.72 2.17
N GLY A 258 3.27 -7.49 2.09
CA GLY A 258 4.29 -8.30 2.77
C GLY A 258 4.39 -9.75 2.28
N LEU A 259 3.95 -10.01 1.05
CA LEU A 259 4.07 -11.31 0.36
C LEU A 259 5.47 -11.54 -0.20
N LEU A 260 6.20 -10.47 -0.51
CA LEU A 260 7.60 -10.53 -0.85
C LEU A 260 8.44 -10.43 0.42
N ALA A 261 9.47 -11.26 0.54
CA ALA A 261 10.43 -11.13 1.63
C ALA A 261 11.10 -9.76 1.52
N GLU A 262 11.24 -9.06 2.64
CA GLU A 262 12.22 -7.98 2.73
C GLU A 262 13.57 -8.63 2.40
N ALA A 263 14.23 -8.18 1.34
CA ALA A 263 15.62 -8.52 1.16
C ALA A 263 16.34 -7.92 2.37
N GLU A 264 16.63 -8.74 3.38
CA GLU A 264 17.44 -8.30 4.52
C GLU A 264 18.73 -7.71 3.94
N PRO A 265 19.14 -6.50 4.36
CA PRO A 265 20.49 -6.06 4.07
C PRO A 265 21.42 -7.10 4.68
N ALA A 266 22.29 -7.68 3.86
CA ALA A 266 23.22 -8.73 4.24
C ALA A 266 24.13 -8.25 5.38
N ALA A 267 23.67 -8.40 6.62
CA ALA A 267 24.42 -8.07 7.82
C ALA A 267 25.16 -9.33 8.27
N ASN A 268 26.46 -9.34 8.01
CA ASN A 268 27.48 -10.21 8.60
C ASN A 268 27.46 -11.72 8.25
N ALA A 269 27.75 -12.03 6.99
CA ALA A 269 28.56 -13.22 6.68
C ALA A 269 30.04 -12.91 6.98
N GLY A 270 30.41 -12.89 8.27
CA GLY A 270 31.73 -12.42 8.69
C GLY A 270 32.12 -12.78 10.11
N ARG A 271 31.69 -13.93 10.64
CA ARG A 271 32.34 -14.50 11.84
C ARG A 271 32.20 -16.02 11.93
N ALA A 272 33.09 -16.70 11.23
CA ALA A 272 33.49 -18.07 11.55
C ALA A 272 34.99 -18.23 11.29
N ALA A 273 35.79 -17.64 12.18
CA ALA A 273 37.12 -18.15 12.53
C ALA A 273 37.00 -18.48 14.02
N ASP A 274 36.75 -19.75 14.33
CA ASP A 274 37.79 -20.70 14.72
C ASP A 274 38.40 -20.33 16.08
N THR A 275 37.89 -20.96 17.14
CA THR A 275 38.61 -21.36 18.34
C THR A 275 37.68 -22.27 19.15
N GLY A 276 37.92 -23.57 19.07
CA GLY A 276 37.09 -24.59 19.72
C GLY A 276 37.16 -24.56 21.26
N PRO A 277 36.14 -25.13 21.95
CA PRO A 277 36.26 -25.41 23.37
C PRO A 277 37.07 -26.70 23.58
N SER A 278 38.26 -26.52 24.15
CA SER A 278 39.11 -27.59 24.65
C SER A 278 38.36 -28.44 25.68
N ALA A 279 38.29 -29.75 25.44
CA ALA A 279 37.75 -30.72 26.39
C ALA A 279 38.62 -30.79 27.68
N PRO A 280 38.02 -30.99 28.86
CA PRO A 280 38.78 -31.23 30.08
C PRO A 280 39.34 -32.67 30.12
N PRO A 281 40.49 -32.91 30.78
CA PRO A 281 41.10 -34.23 30.87
C PRO A 281 40.33 -35.15 31.85
N PRO A 282 40.45 -36.48 31.71
CA PRO A 282 39.73 -37.44 32.53
C PRO A 282 40.34 -37.58 33.94
N GLU A 283 39.46 -37.71 34.92
CA GLU A 283 39.71 -38.04 36.33
C GLU A 283 40.37 -39.43 36.46
N GLU A 284 41.54 -39.50 37.09
CA GLU A 284 42.12 -40.76 37.59
C GLU A 284 41.33 -41.24 38.83
N ALA A 285 40.82 -42.46 38.77
CA ALA A 285 40.28 -43.17 39.93
C ALA A 285 41.44 -43.65 40.84
N PRO A 286 41.30 -43.60 42.18
CA PRO A 286 42.30 -44.17 43.06
C PRO A 286 42.14 -45.70 43.19
N ASP A 287 43.23 -46.42 42.95
CA ASP A 287 43.41 -47.81 43.37
C ASP A 287 43.75 -47.86 44.87
N THR A 288 42.95 -48.65 45.61
CA THR A 288 43.16 -49.27 46.94
C THR A 288 43.35 -48.41 48.19
#